data_AF-A0A1I7W7K4-F1
#
_entry.id   AF-A0A1I7W7K4-F1
#
_cell.length_a   1.000
_cell.length_b   1.000
_cell.length_c   1.000
_cell.angle_alpha   90.00
_cell.angle_beta   90.00
_cell.angle_gamma   90.00
#
_symmetry.space_group_name_H-M   'P 1'
#
loop_
_entity.id
_entity.type
_entity.pdbx_description
1 polymer ?
#
loop_
_entity_poly.entity_id
_entity_poly.type
_entity_poly.pdbx_seq_one_letter_code
_entity_poly.pdbx_strand_id
1 'polypeptide(L)'
;MEDETQFENPREFNPDRYATGGKSLEQQVIPFGLGKRSCLGESLARAELYLILGNMLQRYNISEDPMKPVEIRSITPFGMMHRPQGYNFLISAAS
;
A
#
# COMPACT_ATOMS: atom_id res chain seq x y z
N MET A 1 -5.01 -10.19 2.84
CA MET A 1 -3.60 -10.62 3.04
C MET A 1 -3.28 -10.55 4.54
N GLU A 2 -4.14 -11.15 5.36
CA GLU A 2 -4.04 -11.11 6.83
C GLU A 2 -3.89 -12.52 7.44
N ASP A 3 -3.64 -13.52 6.59
CA ASP A 3 -3.48 -14.90 7.03
C ASP A 3 -2.14 -15.04 7.78
N GLU A 4 -2.21 -15.26 9.08
CA GLU A 4 -1.05 -15.40 9.98
C GLU A 4 -0.16 -16.60 9.62
N THR A 5 -0.67 -17.59 8.86
CA THR A 5 0.14 -18.72 8.38
C THR A 5 1.01 -18.37 7.18
N GLN A 6 0.65 -17.32 6.44
CA GLN A 6 1.34 -16.87 5.22
C GLN A 6 2.14 -15.58 5.45
N PHE A 7 1.68 -14.72 6.35
CA PHE A 7 2.25 -13.41 6.62
C PHE A 7 2.59 -13.29 8.10
N GLU A 8 3.88 -13.26 8.44
CA GLU A 8 4.34 -12.96 9.80
C GLU A 8 3.89 -11.55 10.21
N ASN A 9 3.30 -11.36 11.39
CA ASN A 9 2.76 -10.06 11.84
C ASN A 9 1.94 -9.34 10.75
N PRO A 10 0.81 -9.92 10.27
CA PRO A 10 0.13 -9.46 9.06
C PRO A 10 -0.45 -8.05 9.16
N ARG A 11 -0.69 -7.57 10.38
CA ARG A 11 -1.25 -6.24 10.66
C ARG A 11 -0.19 -5.15 10.74
N GLU A 12 1.10 -5.52 10.73
CA GLU A 12 2.21 -4.58 10.74
C GLU A 12 2.60 -4.19 9.31
N PHE A 13 2.76 -2.90 9.05
CA PHE A 13 3.34 -2.43 7.79
C PHE A 13 4.85 -2.69 7.79
N ASN A 14 5.26 -3.82 7.22
CA ASN A 14 6.66 -4.20 7.10
C ASN A 14 6.98 -4.56 5.63
N PRO A 15 7.59 -3.64 4.86
CA PRO A 15 7.99 -3.88 3.47
C PRO A 15 9.07 -4.97 3.30
N ASP A 16 9.95 -5.16 4.28
CA ASP A 16 11.12 -6.05 4.18
C ASP A 16 10.71 -7.52 3.99
N ARG A 17 9.50 -7.90 4.43
CA ARG A 17 8.95 -9.25 4.21
C ARG A 17 8.91 -9.63 2.73
N TYR A 18 8.73 -8.66 1.83
CA TYR A 18 8.69 -8.91 0.39
C TYR A 18 10.09 -9.03 -0.23
N ALA A 19 11.12 -8.49 0.44
CA ALA A 19 12.50 -8.70 0.02
C ALA A 19 13.01 -10.10 0.39
N THR A 20 12.54 -10.67 1.49
CA THR A 20 13.01 -11.97 2.02
C THR A 20 12.09 -13.15 1.68
N GLY A 21 10.77 -12.93 1.56
CA GLY A 21 9.78 -14.00 1.33
C GLY A 21 9.80 -14.59 -0.10
N GLY A 22 10.39 -13.87 -1.06
CA GLY A 22 10.55 -14.30 -2.44
C GLY A 22 9.24 -14.71 -3.14
N LYS A 23 9.37 -15.59 -4.14
CA LYS A 23 8.27 -15.97 -5.04
C LYS A 23 7.09 -16.64 -4.34
N SER A 24 7.33 -17.34 -3.23
CA SER A 24 6.25 -18.00 -2.47
C SER A 24 5.33 -16.98 -1.83
N LEU A 25 5.88 -15.93 -1.22
CA LEU A 25 5.09 -14.86 -0.62
C LEU A 25 4.39 -14.02 -1.70
N GLU A 26 5.07 -13.72 -2.81
CA GLU A 26 4.50 -13.00 -3.95
C GLU A 26 3.21 -13.65 -4.47
N GLN A 27 3.16 -14.99 -4.52
CA GLN A 27 1.97 -15.73 -4.96
C GLN A 27 0.78 -15.60 -4.01
N GLN A 28 0.99 -15.23 -2.75
CA GLN A 28 -0.06 -14.99 -1.75
C GLN A 28 -0.60 -13.54 -1.81
N VAL A 29 0.03 -12.66 -2.59
CA VAL A 29 -0.38 -11.26 -2.75
C VAL A 29 -1.37 -11.15 -3.92
N ILE A 30 -2.66 -11.16 -3.60
CA ILE A 30 -3.75 -11.18 -4.58
C ILE A 30 -4.69 -9.95 -4.44
N PRO A 31 -4.19 -8.70 -4.54
CA PRO A 31 -5.01 -7.50 -4.39
C PRO A 31 -5.98 -7.27 -5.57
N PHE A 32 -5.71 -7.88 -6.73
CA PHE A 32 -6.49 -7.71 -7.96
C PHE A 32 -7.35 -8.94 -8.31
N GLY A 33 -7.50 -9.88 -7.37
CA GLY A 33 -8.16 -11.16 -7.63
C GLY A 33 -7.29 -12.13 -8.44
N LEU A 34 -7.78 -13.36 -8.63
CA LEU A 34 -7.06 -14.44 -9.32
C LEU A 34 -7.95 -15.11 -10.38
N GLY A 35 -7.35 -15.57 -11.47
CA GLY A 35 -8.04 -16.38 -12.50
C GLY A 35 -8.87 -15.54 -13.48
N LYS A 36 -9.95 -16.14 -14.02
CA LYS A 36 -10.75 -15.59 -15.15
C LYS A 36 -11.42 -14.24 -14.87
N ARG A 37 -11.51 -13.83 -13.60
CA ARG A 37 -12.13 -12.59 -13.14
C ARG A 37 -11.14 -11.67 -12.41
N SER A 38 -9.84 -11.92 -12.58
CA SER A 38 -8.80 -10.98 -12.14
C SER A 38 -9.04 -9.61 -12.77
N CYS A 39 -8.60 -8.56 -12.08
CA CYS A 39 -8.78 -7.19 -12.52
C CYS A 39 -8.11 -6.97 -13.87
N LEU A 40 -8.90 -6.65 -14.90
CA LEU A 40 -8.39 -6.31 -16.23
C LEU A 40 -7.42 -5.13 -16.18
N GLY A 41 -7.59 -4.24 -15.19
CA GLY A 41 -6.75 -3.07 -14.97
C GLY A 41 -5.47 -3.33 -14.17
N GLU A 42 -5.15 -4.56 -13.76
CA GLU A 42 -3.99 -4.84 -12.88
C GLU A 42 -2.68 -4.30 -13.46
N SER A 43 -2.42 -4.54 -14.75
CA SER A 43 -1.17 -4.09 -15.39
C SER A 43 -1.06 -2.55 -15.39
N LEU A 44 -2.18 -1.86 -15.66
CA LEU A 44 -2.24 -0.40 -15.61
C LEU A 44 -2.05 0.11 -14.18
N ALA A 45 -2.79 -0.43 -13.22
CA ALA A 45 -2.70 -0.02 -11.82
C ALA A 45 -1.29 -0.21 -11.25
N ARG A 46 -0.61 -1.32 -11.59
CA ARG A 46 0.79 -1.54 -11.20
C ARG A 46 1.73 -0.49 -11.80
N ALA A 47 1.57 -0.17 -13.08
CA ALA A 47 2.37 0.87 -13.73
C ALA A 47 2.11 2.25 -13.11
N GLU A 48 0.85 2.61 -12.86
CA GLU A 48 0.46 3.87 -12.22
C GLU A 48 1.03 3.98 -10.81
N LEU A 49 0.87 2.94 -9.97
CA LEU A 49 1.43 2.93 -8.62
C LEU A 49 2.95 3.10 -8.63
N TYR A 50 3.64 2.37 -9.51
CA TYR A 50 5.10 2.47 -9.63
C TYR A 50 5.54 3.87 -10.05
N LEU A 51 4.93 4.43 -11.10
CA LEU A 51 5.30 5.74 -11.64
C LEU A 51 4.95 6.85 -10.67
N ILE A 52 3.74 6.85 -10.07
CA ILE A 52 3.30 7.91 -9.16
C ILE A 52 4.16 7.91 -7.90
N LEU A 53 4.31 6.75 -7.23
CA LEU A 53 5.09 6.67 -6.00
C LEU A 53 6.57 6.95 -6.26
N GLY A 54 7.14 6.39 -7.34
CA GLY A 54 8.53 6.64 -7.73
C GLY A 54 8.81 8.13 -7.98
N ASN A 55 7.94 8.80 -8.75
CA ASN A 55 8.09 10.24 -9.01
C ASN A 55 7.87 11.09 -7.76
N MET A 56 6.93 10.72 -6.89
CA MET A 56 6.71 11.44 -5.64
C MET A 56 7.94 11.35 -4.74
N LEU A 57 8.45 10.14 -4.50
CA LEU A 57 9.60 9.91 -3.64
C LEU A 57 10.92 10.45 -4.21
N GLN A 58 11.05 10.53 -5.54
CA GLN A 58 12.24 11.08 -6.19
C GLN A 58 12.30 12.61 -6.10
N ARG A 59 11.15 13.30 -6.14
CA ARG A 59 11.10 14.76 -6.30
C ARG A 59 10.75 15.51 -5.02
N TYR A 60 10.22 14.80 -4.02
CA TYR A 60 9.66 15.43 -2.83
C TYR A 60 10.07 14.70 -1.55
N ASN A 61 10.30 15.50 -0.50
CA ASN A 61 10.31 15.02 0.88
C ASN A 61 8.88 15.13 1.43
N ILE A 62 8.35 14.01 1.91
CA ILE A 62 7.00 13.89 2.48
C ILE A 62 7.14 13.70 4.00
N SER A 63 6.51 14.56 4.78
CA SER A 63 6.50 14.44 6.25
C SER A 63 5.09 14.59 6.82
N GLU A 64 4.91 14.13 8.05
CA GLU A 64 3.63 14.24 8.76
C GLU A 64 3.26 15.71 9.07
N ASP A 65 1.96 15.96 9.19
CA ASP A 65 1.45 17.21 9.76
C ASP A 65 1.54 17.13 11.30
N PRO A 66 2.38 17.95 11.96
CA PRO A 66 2.57 17.88 13.40
C PRO A 66 1.31 18.22 14.20
N MET A 67 0.32 18.88 13.59
CA MET A 67 -0.95 19.21 14.24
C MET A 67 -1.99 18.10 14.12
N LYS A 68 -1.81 17.17 13.16
CA LYS A 68 -2.78 16.12 12.88
C LYS A 68 -2.07 14.82 12.49
N PRO A 69 -1.66 14.02 13.48
CA PRO A 69 -1.04 12.71 13.25
C PRO A 69 -1.92 11.80 12.38
N VAL A 70 -1.28 10.99 11.54
CA VAL A 70 -1.97 10.07 10.63
C VAL A 70 -2.42 8.82 11.39
N GLU A 71 -3.71 8.50 11.33
CA GLU A 71 -4.24 7.23 11.84
C GLU A 71 -4.41 6.21 10.70
N ILE A 72 -3.79 5.04 10.85
CA ILE A 72 -3.92 3.91 9.92
C ILE A 72 -5.18 3.11 10.27
N ARG A 73 -6.35 3.75 10.23
CA ARG A 73 -7.65 3.10 10.44
C ARG A 73 -8.60 3.44 9.32
N SER A 74 -9.29 2.42 8.80
CA SER A 74 -10.34 2.61 7.81
C SER A 74 -11.58 3.27 8.43
N ILE A 75 -12.12 4.30 7.78
CA ILE A 75 -13.44 4.87 8.13
C ILE A 75 -14.60 3.97 7.66
N THR A 76 -14.32 3.04 6.76
CA THR A 76 -15.28 2.09 6.18
C THR A 76 -14.77 0.65 6.38
N PRO A 77 -14.59 0.18 7.64
CA PRO A 77 -14.01 -1.14 7.90
C PRO A 77 -14.89 -2.30 7.41
N PHE A 78 -16.20 -2.06 7.28
CA PHE A 78 -17.18 -3.01 6.73
C PHE A 78 -17.75 -2.54 5.38
N GLY A 79 -17.11 -1.55 4.74
CA GLY A 79 -17.52 -1.03 3.44
C GLY A 79 -16.87 -1.78 2.27
N MET A 80 -17.33 -1.49 1.05
CA MET A 80 -16.79 -2.12 -0.18
C MET A 80 -15.31 -1.81 -0.42
N MET A 81 -14.81 -0.68 0.07
CA MET A 81 -13.41 -0.29 -0.03
C MET A 81 -12.94 0.28 1.31
N HIS A 82 -11.76 -0.15 1.76
CA HIS A 82 -11.11 0.47 2.91
C HIS A 82 -10.64 1.87 2.52
N ARG A 83 -11.10 2.89 3.26
CA ARG A 83 -10.71 4.28 3.03
C ARG A 83 -10.03 4.83 4.27
N PRO A 84 -8.88 5.51 4.13
CA PRO A 84 -8.26 6.16 5.27
C PRO A 84 -9.13 7.33 5.76
N GLN A 85 -8.91 7.74 7.00
CA GLN A 85 -9.39 9.05 7.47
C GLN A 85 -8.75 10.16 6.62
N GLY A 86 -9.41 11.32 6.52
CA GLY A 86 -8.79 12.48 5.85
C GLY A 86 -7.58 12.97 6.66
N TYR A 87 -6.40 12.99 6.06
CA TYR A 87 -5.14 13.45 6.68
C TYR A 87 -4.46 14.51 5.82
N ASN A 88 -3.61 15.30 6.47
CA ASN A 88 -2.70 16.23 5.81
C ASN A 88 -1.29 15.66 5.86
N PHE A 89 -0.45 16.10 4.94
CA PHE A 89 0.98 15.86 4.96
C PHE A 89 1.68 17.06 4.34
N LEU A 90 2.92 17.28 4.77
CA LEU A 90 3.74 18.36 4.28
C LEU A 90 4.60 17.82 3.13
N ILE A 91 4.73 18.63 2.08
CA ILE A 91 5.56 18.33 0.92
C ILE A 91 6.59 19.45 0.76
N SER A 92 7.85 19.09 0.61
CA SER A 92 8.92 20.00 0.19
C SER A 92 9.69 19.40 -0.97
N ALA A 93 10.37 20.23 -1.77
CA ALA A 93 11.22 19.72 -2.84
C ALA A 93 12.36 18.87 -2.25
N ALA A 94 12.62 17.71 -2.86
CA ALA A 94 13.82 16.95 -2.57
C ALA A 94 15.04 17.70 -3.14
N SER A 95 16.08 17.87 -2.31
CA SER A 95 17.36 18.50 -2.70
C SER A 95 18.18 17.64 -3.64
#